data_AF-A0A849E5Q6-F1
#
_entry.id   AF-A0A849E5Q6-F1
#
_cell.length_a   1.000
_cell.length_b   1.000
_cell.length_c   1.000
_cell.angle_alpha   90.00
_cell.angle_beta   90.00
_cell.angle_gamma   90.00
#
_symmetry.space_group_name_H-M   'P 1'
#
loop_
_entity.id
_entity.type
_entity.pdbx_description
1 polymer ?
#
loop_
_entity_poly.entity_id
_entity_poly.type
_entity_poly.pdbx_seq_one_letter_code
_entity_poly.pdbx_strand_id
1 'polypeptide(L)'
;MSEVMDTGSRKSRRRGDARRAAAAGDAGQVTMAQQAPGQARLMFEPARIVSDDELESLHLASLEVLETIGIDVMLPEARDYFLRAGASVDGERVRIPGDVIMSAIATVPSRFTFHARNPDKTIQIGDGWLAFGTVGSAPNSSDLE
;
A
#
# COMPACT_ATOMS: atom_id res chain seq x y z
N MET A 1 5.89 -3.93 81.93
CA MET A 1 5.46 -3.07 80.81
C MET A 1 6.04 -3.70 79.55
N SER A 2 5.29 -4.61 78.91
CA SER A 2 4.31 -4.33 77.83
C SER A 2 5.08 -3.90 76.55
N GLU A 3 4.90 -4.47 75.35
CA GLU A 3 3.93 -5.43 74.80
C GLU A 3 4.34 -5.69 73.32
N VAL A 4 4.60 -6.93 72.91
CA VAL A 4 3.74 -7.89 72.18
C VAL A 4 3.30 -7.47 70.74
N MET A 5 3.83 -8.24 69.78
CA MET A 5 3.27 -8.71 68.49
C MET A 5 2.94 -7.75 67.34
N ASP A 6 3.75 -7.89 66.29
CA ASP A 6 3.36 -7.76 64.88
C ASP A 6 2.34 -8.87 64.52
N THR A 7 1.15 -8.46 64.06
CA THR A 7 0.15 -9.38 63.47
C THR A 7 -0.39 -8.77 62.18
N GLY A 8 -0.10 -9.46 61.08
CA GLY A 8 -0.65 -9.12 59.76
C GLY A 8 -2.14 -9.44 59.64
N SER A 9 -2.84 -8.65 58.81
CA SER A 9 -4.03 -9.08 58.07
C SER A 9 -4.41 -8.03 57.02
N ARG A 10 -3.96 -8.20 55.77
CA ARG A 10 -4.57 -7.51 54.61
C ARG A 10 -5.61 -8.44 53.99
N LYS A 11 -6.86 -8.27 54.41
CA LYS A 11 -8.01 -9.00 53.88
C LYS A 11 -8.43 -8.45 52.52
N SER A 12 -8.47 -9.35 51.54
CA SER A 12 -9.44 -9.44 50.43
C SER A 12 -9.46 -8.36 49.34
N ARG A 13 -8.78 -8.64 48.22
CA ARG A 13 -9.07 -8.10 46.86
C ARG A 13 -9.29 -9.20 45.81
N ARG A 14 -9.68 -10.42 46.21
CA ARG A 14 -9.87 -11.60 45.34
C ARG A 14 -11.28 -11.71 44.71
N ARG A 15 -11.83 -10.62 44.15
CA ARG A 15 -13.14 -10.67 43.44
C ARG A 15 -13.13 -10.14 42.00
N GLY A 16 -11.97 -9.67 41.49
CA GLY A 16 -11.83 -9.19 40.12
C GLY A 16 -11.44 -10.27 39.09
N ASP A 17 -10.60 -11.23 39.48
CA ASP A 17 -9.96 -12.15 38.51
C ASP A 17 -10.87 -13.26 37.98
N ALA A 18 -11.87 -13.68 38.77
CA ALA A 18 -12.75 -14.79 38.37
C ALA A 18 -13.69 -14.44 37.20
N ARG A 19 -13.99 -13.14 36.97
CA ARG A 19 -14.86 -12.72 35.87
C ARG A 19 -14.13 -12.59 34.53
N ARG A 20 -12.80 -12.40 34.53
CA ARG A 20 -12.00 -12.43 33.30
C ARG A 20 -11.74 -13.84 32.80
N ALA A 21 -11.66 -14.82 33.70
CA ALA A 21 -11.49 -16.22 33.33
C ALA A 21 -12.74 -16.83 32.67
N ALA A 22 -13.94 -16.36 33.03
CA ALA A 22 -15.20 -16.89 32.50
C ALA A 22 -15.60 -16.35 31.11
N ALA A 23 -14.95 -15.28 30.63
CA ALA A 23 -15.13 -14.77 29.26
C ALA A 23 -14.20 -15.46 28.24
N ALA A 24 -13.36 -16.39 28.69
CA ALA A 24 -12.58 -17.28 27.83
C ALA A 24 -13.40 -18.54 27.43
N GLY A 25 -14.72 -18.41 27.37
CA GLY A 25 -15.62 -19.44 26.88
C GLY A 25 -15.59 -19.48 25.37
N ASP A 26 -14.88 -20.49 24.83
CA ASP A 26 -15.19 -21.27 23.62
C ASP A 26 -16.00 -20.57 22.52
N ALA A 27 -15.55 -19.40 22.07
CA ALA A 27 -15.85 -18.95 20.72
C ALA A 27 -14.92 -19.75 19.82
N GLY A 28 -15.41 -20.89 19.33
CA GLY A 28 -14.68 -21.86 18.51
C GLY A 28 -13.56 -21.19 17.72
N GLN A 29 -12.35 -21.25 18.28
CA GLN A 29 -11.22 -20.52 17.74
C GLN A 29 -10.85 -21.19 16.44
N VAL A 30 -11.33 -20.63 15.34
CA VAL A 30 -10.65 -20.81 14.06
C VAL A 30 -9.28 -20.20 14.27
N THR A 31 -8.33 -21.03 14.70
CA THR A 31 -6.91 -20.67 14.76
C THR A 31 -6.43 -20.64 13.32
N MET A 32 -6.76 -19.56 12.60
CA MET A 32 -6.11 -19.26 11.34
C MET A 32 -4.63 -19.09 11.69
N ALA A 33 -3.82 -20.09 11.36
CA ALA A 33 -2.39 -20.01 11.52
C ALA A 33 -1.90 -18.81 10.70
N GLN A 34 -1.44 -17.77 11.41
CA GLN A 34 -0.91 -16.58 10.76
C GLN A 34 0.26 -17.02 9.87
N GLN A 35 0.19 -16.67 8.59
CA GLN A 35 1.27 -16.98 7.66
C GLN A 35 2.58 -16.37 8.17
N ALA A 36 3.67 -17.11 7.97
CA ALA A 36 4.99 -16.62 8.32
C ALA A 36 5.23 -15.27 7.61
N PRO A 37 5.83 -14.29 8.31
CA PRO A 37 6.13 -12.99 7.71
C PRO A 37 6.99 -13.18 6.45
N GLY A 38 6.60 -12.54 5.35
CA GLY A 38 7.35 -12.61 4.10
C GLY A 38 6.61 -11.85 3.01
N GLN A 39 7.37 -11.30 2.06
CA GLN A 39 6.77 -10.70 0.89
C GLN A 39 6.30 -11.80 -0.06
N ALA A 40 5.04 -11.76 -0.48
CA ALA A 40 4.50 -12.70 -1.44
C ALA A 40 5.07 -12.43 -2.84
N ARG A 41 5.14 -13.48 -3.67
CA ARG A 41 5.49 -13.39 -5.08
C ARG A 41 4.40 -14.05 -5.92
N LEU A 42 4.13 -13.51 -7.10
CA LEU A 42 3.28 -14.16 -8.09
C LEU A 42 3.86 -15.53 -8.43
N MET A 43 3.02 -16.57 -8.26
CA MET A 43 3.39 -17.96 -8.51
C MET A 43 3.08 -18.40 -9.95
N PHE A 44 2.23 -17.65 -10.64
CA PHE A 44 1.77 -17.93 -11.99
C PHE A 44 2.12 -16.77 -12.91
N GLU A 45 2.19 -17.07 -14.21
CA GLU A 45 2.30 -16.05 -15.25
C GLU A 45 1.07 -15.12 -15.20
N PRO A 46 1.24 -13.81 -15.40
CA PRO A 46 0.11 -12.89 -15.52
C PRO A 46 -0.87 -13.37 -16.59
N ALA A 47 -2.16 -13.30 -16.27
CA ALA A 47 -3.21 -13.69 -17.20
C ALA A 47 -3.16 -12.78 -18.45
N ARG A 48 -3.02 -13.38 -19.63
CA ARG A 48 -3.15 -12.68 -20.92
C ARG A 48 -4.62 -12.55 -21.27
N ILE A 49 -5.21 -11.41 -20.93
CA ILE A 49 -6.65 -11.12 -21.13
C ILE A 49 -6.93 -10.62 -22.56
N VAL A 50 -5.93 -9.98 -23.18
CA VAL A 50 -5.96 -9.45 -24.56
C VAL A 50 -4.81 -10.03 -25.36
N SER A 51 -4.92 -10.02 -26.69
CA SER A 51 -3.83 -10.42 -27.58
C SER A 51 -2.72 -9.34 -27.65
N ASP A 52 -1.57 -9.72 -28.20
CA ASP A 52 -0.40 -8.81 -28.26
C ASP A 52 -0.66 -7.60 -29.20
N ASP A 53 -1.44 -7.78 -30.26
CA ASP A 53 -1.87 -6.72 -31.18
C ASP A 53 -2.95 -5.81 -30.57
N GLU A 54 -3.86 -6.35 -29.76
CA GLU A 54 -4.82 -5.56 -28.97
C GLU A 54 -4.08 -4.71 -27.92
N LEU A 55 -3.08 -5.29 -27.26
CA LEU A 55 -2.24 -4.58 -26.29
C LEU A 55 -1.47 -3.42 -26.94
N GLU A 56 -0.84 -3.67 -28.10
CA GLU A 56 -0.14 -2.63 -28.86
C GLU A 56 -1.10 -1.53 -29.31
N SER A 57 -2.29 -1.91 -29.79
CA SER A 57 -3.33 -0.95 -30.19
C SER A 57 -3.75 -0.05 -29.03
N LEU A 58 -3.90 -0.62 -27.82
CA LEU A 58 -4.22 0.15 -26.61
C LEU A 58 -3.07 1.09 -26.21
N HIS A 59 -1.82 0.65 -26.35
CA HIS A 59 -0.64 1.46 -26.09
C HIS A 59 -0.59 2.68 -27.02
N LEU A 60 -0.70 2.46 -28.34
CA LEU A 60 -0.67 3.52 -29.34
C LEU A 60 -1.84 4.50 -29.17
N ALA A 61 -3.05 4.00 -28.93
CA ALA A 61 -4.22 4.85 -28.66
C ALA A 61 -4.02 5.71 -27.39
N SER A 62 -3.38 5.16 -26.35
CA SER A 62 -3.09 5.92 -25.13
C SER A 62 -2.09 7.05 -25.38
N LEU A 63 -1.06 6.81 -26.20
CA LEU A 63 -0.10 7.83 -26.61
C LEU A 63 -0.79 8.93 -27.45
N GLU A 64 -1.62 8.54 -28.41
CA GLU A 64 -2.39 9.47 -29.24
C GLU A 64 -3.28 10.37 -28.39
N VAL A 65 -3.97 9.84 -27.37
CA VAL A 65 -4.79 10.65 -26.45
C VAL A 65 -3.95 11.67 -25.71
N LEU A 66 -2.78 11.29 -25.19
CA LEU A 66 -1.89 12.22 -24.46
C LEU A 66 -1.28 13.29 -25.38
N GLU A 67 -1.01 12.97 -26.64
CA GLU A 67 -0.45 13.88 -27.63
C GLU A 67 -1.50 14.84 -28.21
N THR A 68 -2.71 14.35 -28.52
CA THR A 68 -3.75 15.13 -29.21
C THR A 68 -4.67 15.87 -28.23
N ILE A 69 -5.15 15.18 -27.20
CA ILE A 69 -6.10 15.70 -26.22
C ILE A 69 -5.35 16.30 -25.04
N GLY A 70 -4.37 15.58 -24.49
CA GLY A 70 -3.58 16.01 -23.33
C GLY A 70 -4.31 15.93 -21.98
N ILE A 71 -3.66 16.44 -20.94
CA ILE A 71 -4.16 16.46 -19.55
C ILE A 71 -4.01 17.86 -18.94
N ASP A 72 -4.88 18.21 -17.98
CA ASP A 72 -4.75 19.47 -17.25
C ASP A 72 -3.78 19.30 -16.07
N VAL A 73 -2.75 20.15 -16.03
CA VAL A 73 -1.73 20.17 -14.99
C VAL A 73 -1.85 21.48 -14.20
N MET A 74 -2.54 21.38 -13.06
CA MET A 74 -2.87 22.54 -12.21
C MET A 74 -1.63 23.20 -11.59
N LEU A 75 -0.58 22.44 -11.31
CA LEU A 75 0.64 22.97 -10.71
C LEU A 75 1.48 23.70 -11.77
N PRO A 76 1.72 25.03 -11.65
CA PRO A 76 2.50 25.78 -12.64
C PRO A 76 3.91 25.23 -12.85
N GLU A 77 4.61 24.91 -11.77
CA GLU A 77 5.98 24.38 -11.84
C GLU A 77 6.06 23.06 -12.62
N ALA A 78 5.05 22.19 -12.49
CA ALA A 78 4.98 20.93 -13.23
C ALA A 78 4.90 21.17 -14.75
N ARG A 79 4.16 22.20 -15.19
CA ARG A 79 4.05 22.56 -16.62
C ARG A 79 5.41 22.97 -17.20
N ASP A 80 6.26 23.64 -16.41
CA ASP A 80 7.60 24.01 -16.86
C ASP A 80 8.50 22.78 -17.11
N TYR A 81 8.37 21.73 -16.30
CA TYR A 81 9.09 20.47 -16.55
C TYR A 81 8.62 19.81 -17.85
N PHE A 82 7.31 19.80 -18.11
CA PHE A 82 6.75 19.25 -19.35
C PHE A 82 7.20 20.03 -20.58
N LEU A 83 7.17 21.37 -20.55
CA LEU A 83 7.69 22.23 -21.63
C LEU A 83 9.16 21.92 -21.93
N ARG A 84 10.01 21.82 -20.90
CA ARG A 84 11.43 21.50 -21.07
C ARG A 84 11.66 20.10 -21.63
N ALA A 85 10.74 19.16 -21.36
CA ALA A 85 10.80 17.80 -21.88
C ALA A 85 10.31 17.68 -23.34
N GLY A 86 9.77 18.75 -23.93
CA GLY A 86 9.28 18.76 -25.31
C GLY A 86 7.76 18.65 -25.47
N ALA A 87 7.00 18.67 -24.37
CA ALA A 87 5.55 18.78 -24.42
C ALA A 87 5.10 20.20 -24.80
N SER A 88 3.87 20.34 -25.30
CA SER A 88 3.25 21.65 -25.50
C SER A 88 2.28 21.99 -24.36
N VAL A 89 2.19 23.27 -24.01
CA VAL A 89 1.34 23.76 -22.93
C VAL A 89 0.49 24.93 -23.41
N ASP A 90 -0.83 24.84 -23.20
CA ASP A 90 -1.83 25.85 -23.52
C ASP A 90 -2.71 26.09 -22.29
N GLY A 91 -2.48 27.20 -21.59
CA GLY A 91 -3.06 27.40 -20.25
C GLY A 91 -2.63 26.28 -19.30
N GLU A 92 -3.59 25.54 -18.74
CA GLU A 92 -3.33 24.37 -17.88
C GLU A 92 -3.21 23.05 -18.67
N ARG A 93 -3.58 23.05 -19.95
CA ARG A 93 -3.57 21.85 -20.79
C ARG A 93 -2.15 21.54 -21.25
N VAL A 94 -1.68 20.33 -20.95
CA VAL A 94 -0.40 19.78 -21.39
C VAL A 94 -0.64 18.64 -22.38
N ARG A 95 -0.05 18.74 -23.57
CA ARG A 95 -0.04 17.67 -24.59
C ARG A 95 1.35 17.10 -24.74
N ILE A 96 1.48 15.79 -24.56
CA ILE A 96 2.75 15.10 -24.40
C ILE A 96 2.98 14.19 -25.60
N PRO A 97 3.98 14.46 -26.46
CA PRO A 97 4.32 13.59 -27.57
C PRO A 97 4.70 12.18 -27.11
N GLY A 98 4.39 11.17 -27.94
CA GLY A 98 4.68 9.78 -27.60
C GLY A 98 6.16 9.48 -27.33
N ASP A 99 7.08 10.10 -28.08
CA ASP A 99 8.53 9.93 -27.91
C ASP A 99 9.05 10.49 -26.58
N VAL A 100 8.46 11.59 -26.09
CA VAL A 100 8.74 12.15 -24.75
C VAL A 100 8.34 11.14 -23.67
N ILE A 101 7.16 10.52 -23.81
CA ILE A 101 6.67 9.48 -22.88
C ILE A 101 7.60 8.28 -22.90
N MET A 102 7.94 7.76 -24.08
CA MET A 102 8.80 6.57 -24.21
C MET A 102 10.21 6.83 -23.69
N SER A 103 10.75 8.03 -23.92
CA SER A 103 12.05 8.45 -23.36
C SER A 103 12.01 8.49 -21.84
N ALA A 104 10.92 8.98 -21.24
CA ALA A 104 10.75 8.98 -19.79
C ALA A 104 10.65 7.56 -19.22
N ILE A 105 9.83 6.69 -19.82
CA ILE A 105 9.65 5.29 -19.40
C ILE A 105 10.98 4.53 -19.44
N ALA A 106 11.82 4.77 -20.45
CA ALA A 106 13.12 4.12 -20.58
C ALA A 106 14.08 4.39 -19.39
N THR A 107 13.85 5.46 -18.63
CA THR A 107 14.64 5.77 -17.42
C THR A 107 14.16 5.05 -16.15
N VAL A 108 12.98 4.42 -16.20
CA VAL A 108 12.35 3.81 -15.03
C VAL A 108 12.95 2.43 -14.77
N PRO A 109 13.41 2.14 -13.55
CA PRO A 109 13.90 0.80 -13.22
C PRO A 109 12.76 -0.22 -13.20
N SER A 110 12.99 -1.40 -13.77
CA SER A 110 12.01 -2.50 -13.74
C SER A 110 11.76 -3.08 -12.35
N ARG A 111 12.65 -2.81 -11.40
CA ARG A 111 12.52 -3.15 -9.98
C ARG A 111 13.27 -2.18 -9.08
N PHE A 112 12.78 -1.97 -7.87
CA PHE A 112 13.49 -1.22 -6.84
C PHE A 112 13.16 -1.71 -5.43
N THR A 113 13.96 -1.30 -4.46
CA THR A 113 13.80 -1.64 -3.05
C THR A 113 13.09 -0.51 -2.31
N PHE A 114 12.02 -0.84 -1.61
CA PHE A 114 11.28 0.08 -0.76
C PHE A 114 11.68 -0.13 0.70
N HIS A 115 12.57 0.75 1.18
CA HIS A 115 13.23 0.62 2.47
C HIS A 115 12.31 0.97 3.63
N ALA A 116 12.22 0.05 4.59
CA ALA A 116 11.54 0.28 5.86
C ALA A 116 12.55 0.68 6.95
N ARG A 117 12.06 1.42 7.96
CA ARG A 117 12.87 1.75 9.15
C ARG A 117 13.42 0.50 9.85
N ASN A 118 12.62 -0.56 9.93
CA ASN A 118 13.11 -1.88 10.29
C ASN A 118 13.58 -2.58 8.99
N PRO A 119 14.88 -2.86 8.82
CA PRO A 119 15.39 -3.52 7.62
C PRO A 119 14.68 -4.84 7.29
N ASP A 120 14.24 -5.61 8.30
CA ASP A 120 13.51 -6.89 8.13
C ASP A 120 12.11 -6.72 7.52
N LYS A 121 11.65 -5.48 7.35
CA LYS A 121 10.37 -5.12 6.72
C LYS A 121 10.54 -4.40 5.40
N THR A 122 11.76 -4.32 4.88
CA THR A 122 12.05 -3.82 3.54
C THR A 122 11.44 -4.75 2.50
N ILE A 123 10.82 -4.17 1.47
CA ILE A 123 10.15 -4.94 0.40
C ILE A 123 10.69 -4.56 -0.98
N GLN A 124 10.48 -5.43 -1.95
CA GLN A 124 10.78 -5.19 -3.36
C GLN A 124 9.53 -4.75 -4.12
N ILE A 125 9.67 -3.85 -5.09
CA ILE A 125 8.61 -3.47 -6.03
C ILE A 125 9.04 -3.88 -7.43
N GLY A 126 8.15 -4.54 -8.18
CA GLY A 126 8.41 -5.10 -9.51
C GLY A 126 8.79 -6.59 -9.48
N ASP A 127 9.08 -7.18 -10.65
CA ASP A 127 9.58 -8.58 -10.80
C ASP A 127 8.71 -9.66 -10.13
N GLY A 128 7.38 -9.44 -10.17
CA GLY A 128 6.40 -10.34 -9.58
C GLY A 128 6.30 -10.30 -8.06
N TRP A 129 7.05 -9.42 -7.38
CA TRP A 129 6.88 -9.18 -5.95
C TRP A 129 5.55 -8.45 -5.69
N LEU A 130 4.78 -8.97 -4.73
CA LEU A 130 3.50 -8.40 -4.33
C LEU A 130 3.70 -7.52 -3.10
N ALA A 131 3.10 -6.33 -3.12
CA ALA A 131 3.09 -5.40 -2.00
C ALA A 131 1.64 -5.17 -1.57
N PHE A 132 1.29 -5.59 -0.35
CA PHE A 132 -0.02 -5.34 0.24
C PHE A 132 0.06 -4.09 1.13
N GLY A 133 -0.84 -3.15 0.89
CA GLY A 133 -0.97 -1.91 1.66
C GLY A 133 -2.37 -1.75 2.23
N THR A 134 -2.51 -0.82 3.17
CA THR A 134 -3.81 -0.43 3.71
C THR A 134 -4.47 0.63 2.83
N VAL A 135 -5.79 0.78 2.97
CA VAL A 135 -6.50 1.93 2.39
C VAL A 135 -5.97 3.24 2.98
N GLY A 136 -5.81 4.27 2.15
CA GLY A 136 -5.19 5.55 2.54
C GLY A 136 -6.12 6.77 2.56
N SER A 137 -7.41 6.61 2.24
CA SER A 137 -8.31 7.75 1.97
C SER A 137 -9.71 7.64 2.60
N ALA A 138 -10.05 6.53 3.25
CA ALA A 138 -11.40 6.35 3.82
C ALA A 138 -11.60 7.35 4.98
N PRO A 139 -12.57 8.29 4.88
CA PRO A 139 -12.80 9.29 5.92
C PRO A 139 -13.61 8.72 7.09
N ASN A 140 -14.33 7.63 6.86
CA ASN A 140 -15.18 6.95 7.83
C ASN A 140 -14.70 5.50 7.99
N SER A 141 -14.89 4.95 9.19
CA SER A 141 -14.70 3.53 9.49
C SER A 141 -16.03 2.89 9.85
N SER A 142 -16.21 1.61 9.52
CA SER A 142 -17.30 0.80 10.05
C SER A 142 -16.78 -0.02 11.21
N ASP A 143 -17.42 0.12 12.38
CA ASP A 143 -17.24 -0.72 13.55
C ASP A 143 -18.41 -1.68 13.77
N LEU A 144 -19.39 -1.69 12.85
CA LEU A 144 -20.57 -2.53 12.93
C LEU A 144 -20.17 -4.01 13.03
N GLU A 145 -20.69 -4.68 14.07
CA GLU A 145 -20.74 -6.14 14.21
C GLU A 145 -21.54 -6.78 13.06
#